data_AF-A0A3A6MQS6-F1
#
_entry.id   AF-A0A3A6MQS6-F1
#
_cell.length_a   1.000
_cell.length_b   1.000
_cell.length_c   1.000
_cell.angle_alpha   90.00
_cell.angle_beta   90.00
_cell.angle_gamma   90.00
#
_symmetry.space_group_name_H-M   'P 1'
#
loop_
_entity.id
_entity.type
_entity.pdbx_description
1 polymer ?
#
loop_
_entity_poly.entity_id
_entity_poly.type
_entity_poly.pdbx_seq_one_letter_code
_entity_poly.pdbx_strand_id
1 'polypeptide(L)'
;MRIEAVAHNTKDLRCGKVIAKFPIMVSSLRNSAIRFLNVLRYAHISFLDQGALDELPQPTCRGKQRVAGVDINKPRMRAVIEALMSLAPKPGGFSVSHLAAKVREITGWTNYGTRQAAYDLKKIRGKAFVEQGNTSRRYLVSLQRFQTVWALLTLREKVLKPVLASTGNCREGATPKEPSTLDTHYENLRNEL
;
A
#
# COMPACT_ATOMS: atom_id res chain seq x y z
N MET A 1 7.62 19.72 11.48
CA MET A 1 6.58 18.72 11.80
C MET A 1 6.89 18.13 13.17
N ARG A 2 5.94 18.15 14.12
CA ARG A 2 6.06 17.49 15.43
C ARG A 2 5.23 16.21 15.41
N ILE A 3 5.78 15.10 15.88
CA ILE A 3 5.13 13.77 15.89
C ILE A 3 5.18 13.22 17.30
N GLU A 4 4.03 12.74 17.79
CA GLU A 4 3.87 12.20 19.13
C GLU A 4 3.27 10.80 19.05
N ALA A 5 3.73 9.88 19.91
CA ALA A 5 3.18 8.54 20.02
C ALA A 5 2.38 8.44 21.33
N VAL A 6 1.07 8.18 21.20
CA VAL A 6 0.15 8.05 22.32
C VAL A 6 -0.38 6.62 22.37
N ALA A 7 -0.32 5.99 23.55
CA ALA A 7 -0.97 4.70 23.78
C ALA A 7 -2.26 4.90 24.60
N HIS A 8 -3.42 4.78 23.94
CA HIS A 8 -4.71 4.77 24.63
C HIS A 8 -4.88 3.54 25.54
N ASN A 9 -4.25 2.42 25.19
CA ASN A 9 -4.22 1.22 26.01
C ASN A 9 -2.83 0.58 26.04
N THR A 10 -2.16 0.66 27.19
CA THR A 10 -0.81 0.10 27.36
C THR A 10 -0.74 -1.43 27.25
N LYS A 11 -1.88 -2.15 27.30
CA LYS A 11 -1.93 -3.59 26.98
C LYS A 11 -1.48 -3.88 25.53
N ASP A 12 -1.70 -2.95 24.61
CA ASP A 12 -1.32 -3.13 23.20
C ASP A 12 0.19 -3.15 23.00
N LEU A 13 0.96 -2.54 23.92
CA LEU A 13 2.41 -2.56 23.96
C LEU A 13 2.98 -3.90 24.47
N ARG A 14 2.13 -4.76 25.06
CA ARG A 14 2.46 -6.12 25.53
C ARG A 14 3.65 -6.21 26.50
N CYS A 15 3.93 -5.14 27.26
CA CYS A 15 5.01 -5.08 28.25
C CYS A 15 4.53 -5.17 29.72
N GLY A 16 3.23 -5.36 29.94
CA GLY A 16 2.60 -5.27 31.27
C GLY A 16 2.26 -3.82 31.67
N LYS A 17 1.52 -3.64 32.78
CA LYS A 17 1.01 -2.34 33.25
C LYS A 17 1.68 -1.78 34.51
N VAL A 18 2.75 -2.42 35.01
CA VAL A 18 3.40 -2.02 36.26
C VAL A 18 4.36 -0.85 36.03
N ILE A 19 4.49 0.05 37.02
CA ILE A 19 5.40 1.22 36.96
C ILE A 19 6.84 0.81 36.64
N ALA A 20 7.31 -0.32 37.18
CA ALA A 20 8.64 -0.86 36.86
C ALA A 20 8.86 -1.15 35.35
N LYS A 21 7.78 -1.30 34.57
CA LYS A 21 7.83 -1.51 33.12
C LYS A 21 7.72 -0.20 32.33
N PHE A 22 7.63 0.96 32.99
CA PHE A 22 7.54 2.26 32.34
C PHE A 22 8.67 2.53 31.33
N PRO A 23 9.97 2.25 31.61
CA PRO A 23 11.03 2.41 30.61
C PRO A 23 10.82 1.57 29.34
N ILE A 24 10.21 0.40 29.49
CA ILE A 24 9.88 -0.50 28.37
C ILE A 24 8.71 0.07 27.56
N MET A 25 7.70 0.64 28.23
CA MET A 25 6.59 1.34 27.55
C MET A 25 7.11 2.50 26.71
N VAL A 26 7.95 3.37 27.29
CA VAL A 26 8.55 4.52 26.59
C VAL A 26 9.37 4.06 25.39
N SER A 27 10.17 3.00 25.56
CA SER A 27 10.97 2.43 24.46
C SER A 27 10.10 1.88 23.33
N SER A 28 8.98 1.24 23.66
CA SER A 28 8.02 0.72 22.68
C SER A 28 7.31 1.86 21.91
N LEU A 29 6.93 2.93 22.59
CA LEU A 29 6.36 4.13 21.97
C LEU A 29 7.36 4.85 21.06
N ARG A 30 8.60 5.04 21.53
CA ARG A 30 9.69 5.58 20.71
C ARG A 30 9.90 4.75 19.45
N ASN A 31 9.96 3.42 19.58
CA ASN A 31 10.10 2.52 18.44
C ASN A 31 8.93 2.61 17.47
N SER A 32 7.71 2.83 17.97
CA SER A 32 6.52 3.06 17.13
C SER A 32 6.61 4.37 16.36
N ALA A 33 7.04 5.46 17.00
CA ALA A 33 7.27 6.75 16.34
C ALA A 33 8.36 6.66 15.27
N ILE A 34 9.48 5.97 15.56
CA ILE A 34 10.55 5.71 14.59
C ILE A 34 10.03 4.87 13.42
N ARG A 35 9.24 3.82 13.67
CA ARG A 35 8.61 3.02 12.61
C ARG A 35 7.68 3.86 11.74
N PHE A 36 6.87 4.72 12.33
CA PHE A 36 6.01 5.65 11.60
C PHE A 36 6.81 6.60 10.72
N LEU A 37 7.86 7.22 11.25
CA LEU A 37 8.76 8.08 10.49
C LEU A 37 9.44 7.34 9.34
N ASN A 38 9.85 6.09 9.56
CA ASN A 38 10.39 5.25 8.51
C ASN A 38 9.34 4.96 7.43
N VAL A 39 8.09 4.66 7.81
CA VAL A 39 6.98 4.48 6.87
C VAL A 39 6.83 5.72 5.99
N LEU A 40 6.83 6.93 6.58
CA LEU A 40 6.74 8.18 5.82
C LEU A 40 7.94 8.37 4.87
N ARG A 41 9.16 8.15 5.37
CA ARG A 41 10.39 8.26 4.58
C ARG A 41 10.37 7.30 3.39
N TYR A 42 10.04 6.03 3.62
CA TYR A 42 10.00 5.02 2.56
C TYR A 42 8.84 5.23 1.59
N ALA A 43 7.71 5.76 2.04
CA ALA A 43 6.63 6.18 1.15
C ALA A 43 7.04 7.37 0.26
N HIS A 44 7.94 8.23 0.73
CA HIS A 44 8.38 9.42 0.01
C HIS A 44 9.57 9.17 -0.94
N ILE A 45 10.51 8.29 -0.57
CA ILE A 45 11.73 7.99 -1.37
C ILE A 45 11.52 6.76 -2.27
N SER A 46 10.28 6.28 -2.40
CA SER A 46 10.01 5.03 -3.06
C SER A 46 10.39 5.07 -4.56
N PHE A 47 11.38 4.26 -4.94
CA PHE A 47 11.83 4.12 -6.33
C PHE A 47 11.09 2.97 -7.02
N LEU A 48 10.78 3.16 -8.30
CA LEU A 48 10.20 2.14 -9.16
C LEU A 48 11.33 1.45 -9.91
N ASP A 49 11.63 0.22 -9.50
CA ASP A 49 12.45 -0.66 -10.32
C ASP A 49 11.67 -1.05 -11.58
N GLN A 50 12.30 -1.00 -12.75
CA GLN A 50 11.67 -1.25 -14.05
C GLN A 50 11.04 -2.66 -14.09
N GLY A 51 11.68 -3.66 -13.48
CA GLY A 51 11.17 -5.03 -13.44
C GLY A 51 10.05 -5.26 -12.43
N ALA A 52 9.83 -4.36 -11.48
CA ALA A 52 8.91 -4.60 -10.36
C ALA A 52 7.45 -4.76 -10.83
N LEU A 53 7.05 -4.04 -11.89
CA LEU A 53 5.70 -4.15 -12.46
C LEU A 53 5.44 -5.53 -13.06
N ASP A 54 6.41 -6.09 -13.77
CA ASP A 54 6.30 -7.38 -14.45
C ASP A 54 6.47 -8.53 -13.48
N GLU A 55 7.34 -8.39 -12.48
CA GLU A 55 7.62 -9.43 -11.50
C GLU A 55 6.51 -9.60 -10.47
N LEU A 56 5.83 -8.53 -10.04
CA LEU A 56 4.77 -8.58 -9.04
C LEU A 56 3.66 -9.60 -9.34
N PRO A 57 3.04 -9.61 -10.54
CA PRO A 57 2.00 -10.59 -10.89
C PRO A 57 2.55 -12.01 -11.05
N GLN A 58 3.87 -12.20 -11.21
CA GLN A 58 4.44 -13.53 -11.34
C GLN A 58 4.30 -14.34 -10.04
N PRO A 59 3.98 -15.64 -10.14
CA PRO A 59 3.94 -16.52 -8.98
C PRO A 59 5.32 -16.69 -8.36
N THR A 60 5.35 -16.99 -7.07
CA THR A 60 6.57 -17.23 -6.29
C THR A 60 6.52 -18.61 -5.66
N CYS A 61 7.68 -19.19 -5.38
CA CYS A 61 7.78 -20.45 -4.64
C CYS A 61 8.25 -20.17 -3.20
N ARG A 62 7.49 -20.67 -2.22
CA ARG A 62 7.87 -20.67 -0.80
C ARG A 62 8.11 -22.11 -0.39
N GLY A 63 9.38 -22.52 -0.35
CA GLY A 63 9.74 -23.93 -0.21
C GLY A 63 9.19 -24.73 -1.40
N LYS A 64 8.47 -25.83 -1.12
CA LYS A 64 7.88 -26.70 -2.15
C LYS A 64 6.53 -26.20 -2.70
N GLN A 65 5.96 -25.12 -2.16
CA GLN A 65 4.64 -24.64 -2.56
C GLN A 65 4.71 -23.39 -3.44
N ARG A 66 4.09 -23.47 -4.62
CA ARG A 66 3.83 -22.31 -5.49
C ARG A 66 2.71 -21.45 -4.91
N VAL A 67 2.91 -20.14 -4.93
CA VAL A 67 1.97 -19.13 -4.46
C VAL A 67 1.74 -18.15 -5.61
N ALA A 68 0.47 -17.83 -5.87
CA ALA A 68 0.11 -16.87 -6.91
C ALA A 68 0.71 -15.48 -6.63
N GLY A 69 0.98 -14.73 -7.69
CA GLY A 69 1.53 -13.38 -7.59
C GLY A 69 0.54 -12.35 -7.06
N VAL A 70 1.05 -11.13 -6.97
CA VAL A 70 0.39 -9.94 -6.43
C VAL A 70 0.01 -9.05 -7.61
N ASP A 71 -1.28 -9.00 -7.93
CA ASP A 71 -1.80 -8.16 -9.01
C ASP A 71 -2.43 -6.89 -8.44
N ILE A 72 -1.74 -5.75 -8.60
CA ILE A 72 -2.17 -4.43 -8.12
C ILE A 72 -3.38 -3.88 -8.89
N ASN A 73 -3.77 -4.47 -10.02
CA ASN A 73 -4.95 -4.04 -10.76
C ASN A 73 -6.25 -4.50 -10.08
N LYS A 74 -6.20 -5.61 -9.31
CA LYS A 74 -7.37 -6.11 -8.58
C LYS A 74 -7.69 -5.19 -7.40
N PRO A 75 -8.96 -4.71 -7.27
CA PRO A 75 -9.37 -3.87 -6.13
C PRO A 75 -9.03 -4.47 -4.76
N ARG A 76 -9.17 -5.79 -4.63
CA ARG A 76 -8.84 -6.51 -3.40
C ARG A 76 -7.38 -6.37 -3.02
N MET A 77 -6.45 -6.49 -3.97
CA MET A 77 -5.03 -6.42 -3.65
C MET A 77 -4.61 -5.00 -3.31
N ARG A 78 -5.20 -3.98 -3.96
CA ARG A 78 -5.00 -2.57 -3.61
C ARG A 78 -5.40 -2.29 -2.16
N ALA A 79 -6.59 -2.74 -1.76
CA ALA A 79 -7.07 -2.62 -0.39
C ALA A 79 -6.17 -3.36 0.62
N VAL A 80 -5.64 -4.53 0.26
CA VAL A 80 -4.69 -5.27 1.11
C VAL A 80 -3.39 -4.48 1.28
N ILE A 81 -2.83 -3.93 0.21
CA ILE A 81 -1.59 -3.13 0.24
C ILE A 81 -1.78 -1.88 1.11
N GLU A 82 -2.92 -1.20 0.97
CA GLU A 82 -3.27 -0.03 1.79
C GLU A 82 -3.46 -0.37 3.27
N ALA A 83 -4.12 -1.50 3.55
CA ALA A 83 -4.27 -2.01 4.90
C ALA A 83 -2.91 -2.37 5.53
N LEU A 84 -1.99 -2.95 4.75
CA LEU A 84 -0.64 -3.27 5.21
C LEU A 84 0.15 -2.02 5.57
N MET A 85 0.08 -0.97 4.75
CA MET A 85 0.72 0.32 5.07
C MET A 85 0.14 0.96 6.32
N SER A 86 -1.18 0.90 6.48
CA SER A 86 -1.85 1.40 7.68
C SER A 86 -1.43 0.64 8.96
N LEU A 87 -1.12 -0.65 8.83
CA LEU A 87 -0.71 -1.51 9.95
C LEU A 87 0.81 -1.51 10.19
N ALA A 88 1.61 -1.00 9.26
CA ALA A 88 3.07 -1.03 9.33
C ALA A 88 3.68 -0.31 10.56
N PRO A 89 3.13 0.82 11.05
CA PRO A 89 3.62 1.48 12.26
C PRO A 89 3.36 0.69 13.57
N LYS A 90 2.50 -0.34 13.55
CA LYS A 90 2.04 -1.00 14.77
C LYS A 90 3.19 -1.72 15.51
N PRO A 91 3.46 -1.40 16.79
CA PRO A 91 4.50 -2.06 17.55
C PRO A 91 4.24 -3.56 17.67
N GLY A 92 5.28 -4.37 17.46
CA GLY A 92 5.18 -5.83 17.45
C GLY A 92 4.40 -6.41 16.28
N GLY A 93 4.04 -5.61 15.26
CA GLY A 93 3.38 -6.07 14.04
C GLY A 93 1.87 -6.27 14.17
N PHE A 94 1.28 -6.99 13.23
CA PHE A 94 -0.17 -7.23 13.15
C PHE A 94 -0.49 -8.72 12.95
N SER A 95 -1.76 -9.09 13.08
CA SER A 95 -2.25 -10.47 12.86
C SER A 95 -3.12 -10.52 11.62
N VAL A 96 -3.44 -11.73 11.16
CA VAL A 96 -4.39 -11.92 10.04
C VAL A 96 -5.76 -11.29 10.34
N SER A 97 -6.23 -11.36 11.58
CA SER A 97 -7.49 -10.72 11.99
C SER A 97 -7.44 -9.20 11.92
N HIS A 98 -6.30 -8.58 12.29
CA HIS A 98 -6.10 -7.14 12.11
C HIS A 98 -6.11 -6.75 10.64
N LEU A 99 -5.48 -7.54 9.76
CA LEU A 99 -5.51 -7.30 8.31
C LEU A 99 -6.94 -7.39 7.77
N ALA A 100 -7.68 -8.44 8.12
CA ALA A 100 -9.07 -8.60 7.71
C ALA A 100 -9.94 -7.44 8.19
N ALA A 101 -9.82 -7.03 9.46
CA ALA A 101 -10.53 -5.89 10.00
C ALA A 101 -10.21 -4.60 9.23
N LYS A 102 -8.93 -4.32 8.96
CA LYS A 102 -8.52 -3.09 8.28
C LYS A 102 -8.93 -3.05 6.82
N VAL A 103 -8.90 -4.17 6.11
CA VAL A 103 -9.42 -4.25 4.72
C VAL A 103 -10.92 -3.95 4.70
N ARG A 104 -11.70 -4.51 5.64
CA ARG A 104 -13.13 -4.23 5.74
C ARG A 104 -13.42 -2.77 6.08
N GLU A 105 -12.63 -2.18 6.97
CA GLU A 105 -12.71 -0.76 7.32
C GLU A 105 -12.49 0.15 6.10
N ILE A 106 -11.47 -0.14 5.27
CA ILE A 106 -11.13 0.66 4.08
C ILE A 106 -12.17 0.49 2.97
N THR A 107 -12.69 -0.72 2.77
CA THR A 107 -13.52 -1.07 1.59
C THR A 107 -15.02 -1.10 1.85
N GLY A 108 -15.44 -1.21 3.11
CA GLY A 108 -16.83 -1.50 3.47
C GLY A 108 -17.27 -2.95 3.20
N TRP A 109 -16.38 -3.84 2.74
CA TRP A 109 -16.76 -5.21 2.40
C TRP A 109 -17.10 -6.05 3.64
N THR A 110 -18.25 -6.70 3.64
CA THR A 110 -18.66 -7.60 4.73
C THR A 110 -18.09 -9.01 4.55
N ASN A 111 -17.90 -9.45 3.30
CA ASN A 111 -17.50 -10.81 2.93
C ASN A 111 -15.98 -11.06 2.99
N TYR A 112 -15.17 -10.04 3.32
CA TYR A 112 -13.71 -10.21 3.42
C TYR A 112 -13.31 -10.87 4.73
N GLY A 113 -13.01 -12.17 4.67
CA GLY A 113 -12.76 -13.00 5.85
C GLY A 113 -11.28 -13.23 6.18
N THR A 114 -11.03 -13.85 7.34
CA THR A 114 -9.67 -14.20 7.80
C THR A 114 -8.96 -15.20 6.89
N ARG A 115 -9.67 -16.13 6.26
CA ARG A 115 -9.11 -17.07 5.27
C ARG A 115 -8.57 -16.33 4.03
N GLN A 116 -9.33 -15.34 3.55
CA GLN A 116 -8.92 -14.48 2.43
C GLN A 116 -7.68 -13.65 2.81
N ALA A 117 -7.70 -13.02 3.99
CA ALA A 117 -6.55 -12.28 4.51
C ALA A 117 -5.31 -13.16 4.68
N ALA A 118 -5.44 -14.39 5.18
CA ALA A 118 -4.32 -15.32 5.31
C ALA A 118 -3.72 -15.67 3.95
N TYR A 119 -4.57 -15.92 2.94
CA TYR A 119 -4.11 -16.23 1.59
C TYR A 119 -3.43 -15.03 0.93
N ASP A 120 -4.00 -13.83 1.03
CA ASP A 120 -3.39 -12.61 0.50
C ASP A 120 -2.04 -12.34 1.18
N LEU A 121 -1.96 -12.52 2.50
CA LEU A 121 -0.73 -12.39 3.26
C LEU A 121 0.32 -13.43 2.85
N LYS A 122 -0.10 -14.65 2.49
CA LYS A 122 0.79 -15.68 1.93
C LYS A 122 1.41 -15.21 0.61
N LYS A 123 0.63 -14.56 -0.28
CA LYS A 123 1.13 -13.99 -1.53
C LYS A 123 2.16 -12.89 -1.29
N ILE A 124 1.81 -11.93 -0.43
CA ILE A 124 2.67 -10.79 -0.07
C ILE A 124 3.97 -11.26 0.59
N ARG A 125 3.90 -12.28 1.45
CA ARG A 125 5.07 -12.92 2.07
C ARG A 125 5.93 -13.71 1.07
N GLY A 126 5.32 -14.22 0.00
CA GLY A 126 6.03 -14.84 -1.13
C GLY A 126 6.95 -13.85 -1.84
N LYS A 127 6.57 -12.57 -1.86
CA LYS A 127 7.36 -11.44 -2.40
C LYS A 127 8.30 -10.78 -1.37
N ALA A 128 8.47 -11.39 -0.19
CA ALA A 128 9.32 -10.87 0.89
C ALA A 128 8.96 -9.46 1.41
N PHE A 129 7.77 -8.95 1.10
CA PHE A 129 7.30 -7.65 1.59
C PHE A 129 6.85 -7.68 3.05
N VAL A 130 6.50 -8.86 3.55
CA VAL A 130 6.07 -9.08 4.92
C VAL A 130 6.82 -10.28 5.50
N GLU A 131 7.26 -10.14 6.73
CA GLU A 131 7.96 -11.15 7.50
C GLU A 131 7.13 -11.59 8.71
N GLN A 132 7.16 -12.88 9.02
CA GLN A 132 6.53 -13.41 10.22
C GLN A 132 7.55 -13.38 11.36
N GLY A 133 7.17 -12.85 12.52
CA GLY A 133 8.05 -12.85 13.69
C GLY A 133 8.36 -14.27 14.18
N ASN A 134 9.61 -14.51 14.59
CA ASN A 134 10.16 -15.84 14.89
C ASN A 134 9.33 -16.70 15.88
N THR A 135 8.64 -16.07 16.83
CA THR A 135 7.93 -16.76 17.92
C THR A 135 6.44 -16.46 17.98
N SER A 136 5.90 -15.66 17.07
CA SER A 136 4.49 -15.25 17.14
C SER A 136 3.78 -15.31 15.78
N ARG A 137 2.45 -15.44 15.82
CA ARG A 137 1.58 -15.32 14.63
C ARG A 137 1.41 -13.85 14.19
N ARG A 138 2.46 -13.03 14.35
CA ARG A 138 2.48 -11.62 14.00
C ARG A 138 3.39 -11.36 12.82
N TYR A 139 3.01 -10.35 12.07
CA TYR A 139 3.61 -9.98 10.81
C TYR A 139 4.13 -8.55 10.89
N LEU A 140 5.31 -8.34 10.31
CA LEU A 140 5.98 -7.07 10.19
C LEU A 140 6.13 -6.75 8.70
N VAL A 141 5.81 -5.50 8.32
CA VAL A 141 6.05 -5.02 6.97
C VAL A 141 7.53 -4.68 6.82
N SER A 142 8.19 -5.25 5.81
CA SER A 142 9.53 -4.84 5.42
C SER A 142 9.43 -3.57 4.59
N LEU A 143 9.54 -2.41 5.24
CA LEU A 143 9.29 -1.10 4.60
C LEU A 143 10.16 -0.86 3.36
N GLN A 144 11.43 -1.25 3.42
CA GLN A 144 12.37 -1.13 2.30
C GLN A 144 11.91 -1.92 1.07
N ARG A 145 11.35 -3.12 1.24
CA ARG A 145 10.87 -3.93 0.11
C ARG A 145 9.45 -3.55 -0.30
N PHE A 146 8.64 -3.12 0.66
CA PHE A 146 7.25 -2.71 0.43
C PHE A 146 7.14 -1.36 -0.31
N GLN A 147 8.16 -0.49 -0.20
CA GLN A 147 8.15 0.84 -0.80
C GLN A 147 7.82 0.82 -2.29
N THR A 148 8.33 -0.15 -3.06
CA THR A 148 8.10 -0.24 -4.51
C THR A 148 6.64 -0.53 -4.83
N VAL A 149 6.00 -1.43 -4.08
CA VAL A 149 4.56 -1.72 -4.24
C VAL A 149 3.71 -0.52 -3.86
N TRP A 150 4.10 0.17 -2.79
CA TRP A 150 3.42 1.39 -2.36
C TRP A 150 3.57 2.52 -3.39
N ALA A 151 4.74 2.69 -3.99
CA ALA A 151 4.99 3.62 -5.08
C ALA A 151 4.06 3.35 -6.26
N LEU A 152 3.97 2.09 -6.70
CA LEU A 152 3.12 1.69 -7.82
C LEU A 152 1.64 1.97 -7.53
N LEU A 153 1.19 1.65 -6.32
CA LEU A 153 -0.18 1.95 -5.91
C LEU A 153 -0.44 3.47 -5.88
N THR A 154 0.51 4.25 -5.35
CA THR A 154 0.41 5.72 -5.27
C THR A 154 0.40 6.34 -6.66
N LEU A 155 1.31 5.91 -7.54
CA LEU A 155 1.36 6.36 -8.94
C LEU A 155 0.02 6.07 -9.63
N ARG A 156 -0.52 4.86 -9.49
CA ARG A 156 -1.80 4.49 -10.07
C ARG A 156 -2.95 5.34 -9.56
N GLU A 157 -3.09 5.48 -8.25
CA GLU A 157 -4.27 6.09 -7.63
C GLU A 157 -4.21 7.61 -7.58
N LYS A 158 -3.01 8.20 -7.46
CA LYS A 158 -2.81 9.64 -7.24
C LYS A 158 -2.24 10.37 -8.44
N VAL A 159 -1.70 9.68 -9.44
CA VAL A 159 -1.17 10.30 -10.67
C VAL A 159 -1.97 9.84 -11.89
N LEU A 160 -1.93 8.53 -12.21
CA LEU A 160 -2.52 8.02 -13.45
C LEU A 160 -4.04 8.21 -13.49
N LYS A 161 -4.76 7.80 -12.43
CA LYS A 161 -6.22 7.97 -12.38
C LYS A 161 -6.65 9.43 -12.51
N PRO A 162 -6.11 10.39 -11.73
CA PRO A 162 -6.45 11.80 -11.91
C PRO A 162 -6.14 12.34 -13.30
N VAL A 163 -4.97 12.01 -13.86
CA VAL A 163 -4.59 12.44 -15.22
C VAL A 163 -5.58 11.89 -16.25
N LEU A 164 -5.90 10.60 -16.20
CA LEU A 164 -6.85 9.99 -17.13
C LEU A 164 -8.29 10.50 -16.95
N ALA A 165 -8.69 10.80 -15.72
CA ALA A 165 -9.97 11.44 -15.45
C ALA A 165 -10.03 12.87 -15.99
N SER A 166 -8.89 13.59 -15.98
CA SER A 166 -8.79 14.93 -16.57
C SER A 166 -8.83 14.92 -18.09
N THR A 167 -8.22 13.92 -18.75
CA THR A 167 -8.26 13.77 -20.21
C THR A 167 -9.62 13.29 -20.71
N GLY A 168 -10.35 12.50 -19.91
CA GLY A 168 -11.75 12.13 -20.22
C GLY A 168 -12.73 13.31 -20.18
N ASN A 169 -12.31 14.43 -19.58
CA ASN A 169 -13.01 15.71 -19.60
C ASN A 169 -12.43 16.67 -20.63
N CYS A 170 -11.71 16.19 -21.66
CA CYS A 170 -11.57 16.95 -22.90
C CYS A 170 -12.98 17.16 -23.46
N ARG A 171 -13.63 18.22 -22.97
CA ARG A 171 -14.60 18.95 -23.77
C ARG A 171 -13.82 19.25 -25.04
N GLU A 172 -14.25 18.70 -26.16
CA GLU A 172 -13.98 19.35 -27.44
C GLU A 172 -14.35 20.81 -27.17
N GLY A 173 -13.32 21.67 -27.08
CA GLY A 173 -13.55 23.08 -26.90
C GLY A 173 -14.51 23.51 -28.00
N ALA A 174 -15.42 24.43 -27.70
CA ALA A 174 -16.31 24.96 -28.72
C ALA A 174 -15.47 25.27 -29.96
N THR A 175 -15.85 24.72 -31.11
CA THR A 175 -15.16 24.96 -32.37
C THR A 175 -14.96 26.48 -32.50
N PRO A 176 -13.72 26.96 -32.73
CA PRO A 176 -13.47 28.38 -32.88
C PRO A 176 -14.42 28.94 -33.94
N LYS A 177 -15.09 30.06 -33.64
CA LYS A 177 -16.01 30.70 -34.61
C LYS A 177 -15.30 31.07 -35.91
N GLU A 178 -13.99 31.32 -35.83
CA GLU A 178 -13.10 31.55 -36.96
C GLU A 178 -11.92 30.57 -36.83
N PRO A 179 -11.92 29.44 -37.56
CA PRO A 179 -10.79 28.53 -37.56
C PRO A 179 -9.59 29.20 -38.20
N SER A 180 -8.42 29.11 -37.54
CA SER A 180 -7.18 29.56 -38.16
C SER A 180 -6.77 28.60 -39.28
N THR A 181 -5.91 29.06 -40.20
CA THR A 181 -5.35 28.18 -41.24
C THR A 181 -4.64 26.96 -40.67
N LEU A 182 -4.03 27.10 -39.49
CA LEU A 182 -3.39 25.99 -38.77
C LEU A 182 -4.39 24.96 -38.25
N ASP A 183 -5.57 25.39 -37.78
CA ASP A 183 -6.61 24.48 -37.31
C ASP A 183 -7.16 23.63 -38.47
N THR A 184 -7.35 24.23 -39.64
CA THR A 184 -7.77 23.52 -40.86
C THR A 184 -6.74 22.49 -41.31
N HIS A 185 -5.44 22.83 -41.27
CA HIS A 185 -4.38 21.88 -41.60
C HIS A 185 -4.30 20.72 -40.60
N TYR A 186 -4.50 20.98 -39.31
CA TYR A 186 -4.51 19.95 -38.28
C TYR A 186 -5.68 18.96 -38.44
N GLU A 187 -6.90 19.46 -38.72
CA GLU A 187 -8.07 18.60 -38.95
C GLU A 187 -7.95 17.77 -40.24
N ASN A 188 -7.39 18.33 -41.31
CA ASN A 188 -7.15 17.58 -42.55
C ASN A 188 -6.18 16.42 -42.31
N LEU A 189 -5.06 16.67 -41.61
CA LEU A 189 -4.10 15.62 -41.25
C LEU A 189 -4.70 14.55 -40.34
N ARG A 190 -5.62 14.92 -39.46
CA ARG A 190 -6.31 13.98 -38.56
C ARG A 190 -7.27 13.05 -39.30
N ASN A 191 -7.87 13.49 -40.40
CA ASN A 191 -8.82 12.71 -41.21
C ASN A 191 -8.14 11.84 -42.30
N GLU A 192 -6.86 12.08 -42.60
CA GLU A 192 -6.07 11.29 -43.56
C GLU A 192 -5.35 10.08 -42.94
N LEU A 193 -5.35 9.96 -41.60
CA LEU A 193 -4.83 8.81 -40.82
C LEU A 193 -5.95 7.84 -40.42
#